data_AF-A0A0Q5P7C6-F1
#
_entry.id   AF-A0A0Q5P7C6-F1
#
_cell.length_a   1.000
_cell.length_b   1.000
_cell.length_c   1.000
_cell.angle_alpha   90.00
_cell.angle_beta   90.00
_cell.angle_gamma   90.00
#
_symmetry.space_group_name_H-M   'P 1'
#
loop_
_entity.id
_entity.type
_entity.pdbx_description
1 polymer ?
#
loop_
_entity_poly.entity_id
_entity_poly.type
_entity_poly.pdbx_seq_one_letter_code
_entity_poly.pdbx_strand_id
1 'polypeptide(L)'
;MLLSPGMSVPDFPIVIGGSSRQFHDWMGEGWALVVALKAMSPTCSTEVAALDALVPSFAGCNTKVLGVTADAPALIQAWLGDLSEVLGCVPSFDLATDASPAASTALGFVDETALNTLHRTALIVSPEKKIVATVTYPVTNGRNFPELLRVLRAAQLTAAKRVATPAAWSDGEPVMLPPSLSQADAERLYPAGVRVLRPYLRMVAQPLP
;
A
#
# COMPACT_ATOMS: atom_id res chain seq x y z
N MET A 1 7.77 -17.35 1.59
CA MET A 1 7.31 -16.92 2.95
C MET A 1 6.14 -15.95 2.79
N LEU A 2 4.97 -16.26 3.38
CA LEU A 2 3.81 -15.36 3.33
C LEU A 2 3.96 -14.26 4.41
N LEU A 3 4.20 -13.02 3.98
CA LEU A 3 4.21 -11.89 4.89
C LEU A 3 2.78 -11.57 5.36
N SER A 4 2.63 -11.30 6.65
CA SER A 4 1.33 -11.05 7.29
C SER A 4 1.29 -9.67 7.95
N PRO A 5 0.10 -9.04 8.10
CA PRO A 5 -0.05 -7.83 8.88
C PRO A 5 0.55 -7.95 10.29
N GLY A 6 1.20 -6.89 10.75
CA GLY A 6 1.90 -6.81 12.04
C GLY A 6 3.37 -7.22 12.00
N MET A 7 3.83 -7.89 10.94
CA MET A 7 5.25 -8.24 10.79
C MET A 7 6.09 -7.01 10.48
N SER A 8 7.27 -6.92 11.10
CA SER A 8 8.26 -5.89 10.77
C SER A 8 8.89 -6.17 9.41
N VAL A 9 9.00 -5.13 8.59
CA VAL A 9 9.74 -5.14 7.33
C VAL A 9 11.21 -4.90 7.66
N PRO A 10 12.12 -5.84 7.37
CA PRO A 10 13.55 -5.62 7.58
C PRO A 10 14.03 -4.47 6.70
N ASP A 11 15.14 -3.86 7.06
CA ASP A 11 15.77 -2.87 6.19
C ASP A 11 16.61 -3.57 5.11
N PHE A 12 16.64 -3.00 3.91
CA PHE A 12 17.35 -3.55 2.75
C PHE A 12 17.73 -2.44 1.78
N PRO A 13 18.80 -2.62 0.99
CA PRO A 13 19.16 -1.64 -0.03
C PRO A 13 18.15 -1.68 -1.18
N ILE A 14 17.80 -0.49 -1.68
CA ILE A 14 17.05 -0.30 -2.93
C ILE A 14 17.85 0.58 -3.88
N VAL A 15 17.78 0.29 -5.18
CA VAL A 15 18.46 1.07 -6.22
C VAL A 15 17.44 1.80 -7.07
N ILE A 16 17.41 3.12 -7.01
CA ILE A 16 16.51 3.99 -7.77
C ILE A 16 17.36 4.90 -8.65
N GLY A 17 17.14 4.88 -9.97
CA GLY A 17 17.90 5.72 -10.91
C GLY A 17 19.43 5.53 -10.83
N GLY A 18 19.89 4.33 -10.43
CA GLY A 18 21.32 4.03 -10.24
C GLY A 18 21.89 4.43 -8.88
N SER A 19 21.12 5.09 -8.01
CA SER A 19 21.54 5.44 -6.65
C SER A 19 21.01 4.43 -5.64
N SER A 20 21.90 3.91 -4.78
CA SER A 20 21.53 2.99 -3.70
C SER A 20 21.19 3.75 -2.42
N ARG A 21 20.16 3.31 -1.70
CA ARG A 21 19.77 3.81 -0.37
C ARG A 21 19.08 2.71 0.42
N GLN A 22 19.05 2.82 1.74
CA GLN A 22 18.28 1.91 2.58
C GLN A 22 16.78 2.16 2.43
N PHE A 23 15.97 1.11 2.48
CA PHE A 23 14.51 1.19 2.35
C PHE A 23 13.88 2.01 3.48
N HIS A 24 14.35 1.84 4.73
CA HIS A 24 13.83 2.60 5.87
C HIS A 24 14.14 4.09 5.75
N ASP A 25 15.35 4.44 5.32
CA ASP A 25 15.73 5.83 5.00
C ASP A 25 14.93 6.36 3.80
N TRP A 26 14.61 5.48 2.84
CA TRP A 26 13.78 5.85 1.70
C TRP A 26 12.39 6.28 2.13
N MET A 27 11.78 5.46 2.98
CA MET A 27 10.45 5.63 3.50
C MET A 27 10.36 6.85 4.43
N GLY A 28 11.35 7.05 5.30
CA GLY A 28 11.33 8.07 6.35
C GLY A 28 10.24 7.79 7.39
N GLU A 29 9.63 8.85 7.93
CA GLU A 29 8.61 8.78 9.00
C GLU A 29 7.18 8.57 8.47
N GLY A 30 7.01 8.49 7.14
CA GLY A 30 5.70 8.32 6.50
C GLY A 30 5.30 6.86 6.32
N TRP A 31 4.22 6.67 5.58
CA TRP A 31 3.76 5.36 5.12
C TRP A 31 4.38 5.02 3.76
N ALA A 32 4.35 3.74 3.38
CA ALA A 32 4.76 3.31 2.05
C ALA A 32 3.74 2.36 1.43
N LEU A 33 3.42 2.59 0.16
CA LEU A 33 2.83 1.60 -0.73
C LEU A 33 3.95 1.01 -1.58
N VAL A 34 4.19 -0.30 -1.47
CA VAL A 34 5.21 -1.00 -2.25
C VAL A 34 4.54 -1.99 -3.19
N VAL A 35 4.86 -1.94 -4.48
CA VAL A 35 4.14 -2.64 -5.55
C VAL A 35 5.15 -3.43 -6.40
N ALA A 36 5.02 -4.75 -6.45
CA ALA A 36 5.79 -5.56 -7.39
C ALA A 36 5.33 -5.28 -8.82
N LEU A 37 6.25 -5.01 -9.74
CA LEU A 37 6.00 -4.69 -11.14
C LEU A 37 6.89 -5.52 -12.05
N LYS A 38 6.41 -5.75 -13.28
CA LYS A 38 7.17 -6.38 -14.35
C LYS A 38 7.17 -5.49 -15.59
N ALA A 39 8.36 -5.15 -16.09
CA ALA A 39 8.52 -4.43 -17.34
C ALA A 39 8.04 -5.29 -18.53
N MET A 40 7.62 -4.64 -19.62
CA MET A 40 7.08 -5.30 -20.83
C MET A 40 5.86 -6.19 -20.55
N SER A 41 5.08 -5.89 -19.51
CA SER A 41 3.84 -6.60 -19.18
C SER A 41 2.63 -5.71 -19.46
N PRO A 42 1.65 -6.13 -20.30
CA PRO A 42 0.50 -5.30 -20.64
C PRO A 42 -0.32 -4.92 -19.39
N THR A 43 -0.54 -5.87 -18.49
CA THR A 43 -1.26 -5.61 -17.23
C THR A 43 -0.48 -4.68 -16.29
N CYS A 44 0.86 -4.80 -16.22
CA CYS A 44 1.63 -3.86 -15.41
C CYS A 44 1.66 -2.46 -16.05
N SER A 45 1.65 -2.36 -17.38
CA SER A 45 1.57 -1.07 -18.09
C SER A 45 0.30 -0.30 -17.71
N THR A 46 -0.86 -0.96 -17.67
CA THR A 46 -2.11 -0.32 -17.25
C THR A 46 -2.12 0.01 -15.76
N GLU A 47 -1.52 -0.84 -14.93
CA GLU A 47 -1.39 -0.59 -13.50
C GLU A 47 -0.50 0.61 -13.17
N VAL A 48 0.60 0.81 -13.90
CA VAL A 48 1.47 1.98 -13.69
C VAL A 48 0.69 3.27 -13.92
N ALA A 49 -0.05 3.38 -15.02
CA ALA A 49 -0.86 4.56 -15.30
C ALA A 49 -1.98 4.77 -14.25
N ALA A 50 -2.65 3.70 -13.84
CA ALA A 50 -3.69 3.77 -12.82
C ALA A 50 -3.16 4.16 -11.43
N LEU A 51 -1.97 3.66 -11.07
CA LEU A 51 -1.31 4.01 -9.82
C LEU A 51 -0.79 5.45 -9.85
N ASP A 52 -0.19 5.88 -10.95
CA ASP A 52 0.36 7.22 -11.12
C ASP A 52 -0.71 8.31 -10.91
N ALA A 53 -1.90 8.10 -11.48
CA ALA A 53 -3.05 8.99 -11.28
C ALA A 53 -3.48 9.14 -9.80
N LEU A 54 -3.13 8.16 -8.94
CA LEU A 54 -3.44 8.18 -7.50
C LEU A 54 -2.25 8.60 -6.64
N VAL A 55 -1.04 8.78 -7.17
CA VAL A 55 0.14 9.22 -6.41
C VAL A 55 -0.15 10.50 -5.60
N PRO A 56 -0.82 11.55 -6.13
CA PRO A 56 -1.16 12.72 -5.33
C PRO A 56 -2.07 12.39 -4.13
N SER A 57 -2.97 11.42 -4.28
CA SER A 57 -3.85 10.98 -3.19
C SER A 57 -3.11 10.21 -2.11
N PHE A 58 -2.12 9.38 -2.49
CA PHE A 58 -1.21 8.72 -1.54
C PHE A 58 -0.32 9.75 -0.82
N ALA A 59 0.24 10.70 -1.55
CA ALA A 59 1.04 11.78 -0.99
C ALA A 59 0.24 12.63 0.02
N GLY A 60 -1.03 12.94 -0.28
CA GLY A 60 -1.94 13.61 0.64
C GLY A 60 -2.22 12.83 1.94
N CYS A 61 -1.95 11.53 1.94
CA CYS A 61 -2.01 10.66 3.12
C CYS A 61 -0.61 10.44 3.76
N ASN A 62 0.41 11.26 3.44
CA ASN A 62 1.80 11.06 3.87
C ASN A 62 2.35 9.66 3.52
N THR A 63 2.01 9.18 2.31
CA THR A 63 2.42 7.86 1.81
C THR A 63 3.27 8.00 0.56
N LYS A 64 4.47 7.42 0.59
CA LYS A 64 5.32 7.25 -0.59
C LYS A 64 4.94 6.00 -1.37
N VAL A 65 5.14 6.02 -2.69
CA VAL A 65 4.88 4.89 -3.57
C VAL A 65 6.21 4.39 -4.15
N LEU A 66 6.43 3.08 -4.07
CA LEU A 66 7.60 2.40 -4.63
C LEU A 66 7.15 1.24 -5.53
N GLY A 67 7.52 1.28 -6.80
CA GLY A 67 7.50 0.09 -7.64
C GLY A 67 8.80 -0.70 -7.48
N VAL A 68 8.72 -2.02 -7.40
CA VAL A 68 9.88 -2.93 -7.32
C VAL A 68 9.84 -3.87 -8.51
N THR A 69 10.93 -3.94 -9.27
CA THR A 69 11.07 -4.83 -10.42
C THR A 69 12.42 -5.55 -10.38
N ALA A 70 12.42 -6.82 -10.79
CA ALA A 70 13.63 -7.63 -10.99
C ALA A 70 14.19 -7.53 -12.43
N ASP A 71 13.57 -6.72 -13.29
CA ASP A 71 13.95 -6.59 -14.70
C ASP A 71 15.21 -5.70 -14.84
N ALA A 72 15.95 -5.90 -15.93
CA ALA A 72 17.19 -5.16 -16.19
C ALA A 72 16.92 -3.67 -16.48
N PRO A 73 17.81 -2.74 -16.10
CA PRO A 73 17.63 -1.30 -16.31
C PRO A 73 17.29 -0.91 -17.75
N ALA A 74 17.94 -1.53 -18.74
CA ALA A 74 17.66 -1.26 -20.16
C ALA A 74 16.22 -1.62 -20.56
N LEU A 75 15.68 -2.72 -20.02
CA LEU A 75 14.30 -3.14 -20.28
C LEU A 75 13.30 -2.18 -19.63
N ILE A 76 13.60 -1.71 -18.42
CA ILE A 76 12.79 -0.73 -17.71
C ILE A 76 12.76 0.57 -18.50
N GLN A 77 13.91 1.08 -18.97
CA GLN A 77 13.96 2.33 -19.75
C GLN A 77 13.17 2.23 -21.06
N ALA A 78 13.32 1.12 -21.80
CA ALA A 78 12.52 0.88 -23.00
C ALA A 78 11.02 0.86 -22.69
N TRP A 79 10.62 0.14 -21.63
CA TRP A 79 9.23 0.06 -21.20
C TRP A 79 8.66 1.41 -20.80
N LEU A 80 9.41 2.24 -20.05
CA LEU A 80 8.98 3.60 -19.70
C LEU A 80 8.80 4.49 -20.93
N GLY A 81 9.62 4.30 -21.98
CA GLY A 81 9.43 4.93 -23.28
C GLY A 81 8.08 4.56 -23.89
N ASP A 82 7.76 3.26 -23.93
CA ASP A 82 6.47 2.76 -24.45
C ASP A 82 5.28 3.31 -23.65
N LEU A 83 5.38 3.37 -22.31
CA LEU A 83 4.32 3.94 -21.46
C LEU A 83 4.11 5.43 -21.74
N SER A 84 5.19 6.18 -21.92
CA SER A 84 5.12 7.59 -22.26
C SER A 84 4.48 7.82 -23.63
N GLU A 85 4.81 7.00 -24.62
CA GLU A 85 4.29 7.13 -25.99
C GLU A 85 2.82 6.72 -26.07
N VAL A 86 2.48 5.53 -25.55
CA VAL A 86 1.17 4.90 -25.76
C VAL A 86 0.14 5.33 -24.74
N LEU A 87 0.55 5.55 -23.48
CA LEU A 87 -0.35 5.89 -22.38
C LEU A 87 -0.20 7.34 -21.91
N GLY A 88 0.76 8.09 -22.45
CA GLY A 88 1.06 9.44 -21.95
C GLY A 88 1.52 9.45 -20.49
N CYS A 89 2.05 8.32 -20.00
CA CYS A 89 2.34 8.11 -18.59
C CYS A 89 3.85 7.94 -18.38
N VAL A 90 4.44 8.87 -17.63
CA VAL A 90 5.76 8.70 -17.01
C VAL A 90 5.53 8.61 -15.50
N PRO A 91 5.72 7.44 -14.88
CA PRO A 91 5.46 7.29 -13.45
C PRO A 91 6.23 8.33 -12.62
N SER A 92 5.48 9.08 -11.82
CA SER A 92 5.97 10.10 -10.90
C SER A 92 6.46 9.53 -9.57
N PHE A 93 6.24 8.22 -9.35
CA PHE A 93 6.69 7.49 -8.16
C PHE A 93 8.03 6.79 -8.41
N ASP A 94 8.73 6.45 -7.32
CA ASP A 94 10.04 5.82 -7.40
C ASP A 94 9.93 4.38 -7.93
N LEU A 95 10.86 4.00 -8.82
CA LEU A 95 11.03 2.63 -9.31
C LEU A 95 12.39 2.08 -8.87
N ALA A 96 12.36 1.04 -8.05
CA ALA A 96 13.54 0.32 -7.60
C ALA A 96 13.83 -0.92 -8.44
N THR A 97 15.09 -1.09 -8.82
CA THR A 97 15.60 -2.32 -9.44
C THR A 97 16.14 -3.26 -8.37
N ASP A 98 15.74 -4.52 -8.43
CA ASP A 98 16.11 -5.55 -7.46
C ASP A 98 16.98 -6.64 -8.09
N ALA A 99 18.17 -6.27 -8.55
CA ALA A 99 19.09 -7.20 -9.22
C ALA A 99 19.74 -8.23 -8.26
N SER A 100 19.83 -7.92 -6.96
CA SER A 100 20.47 -8.75 -5.92
C SER A 100 19.45 -9.41 -4.96
N PRO A 101 18.31 -9.86 -5.51
CA PRO A 101 16.97 -10.07 -4.90
C PRO A 101 16.75 -9.66 -3.43
N ALA A 102 17.26 -8.51 -3.00
CA ALA A 102 17.24 -8.11 -1.60
C ALA A 102 15.85 -7.60 -1.21
N ALA A 103 15.28 -6.74 -2.05
CA ALA A 103 13.95 -6.16 -1.81
C ALA A 103 12.86 -7.21 -1.95
N SER A 104 12.88 -8.00 -3.03
CA SER A 104 11.88 -9.04 -3.30
C SER A 104 11.89 -10.14 -2.24
N THR A 105 13.06 -10.55 -1.75
CA THR A 105 13.16 -11.52 -0.64
C THR A 105 12.61 -10.93 0.65
N ALA A 106 13.04 -9.71 1.01
CA ALA A 106 12.58 -9.03 2.22
C ALA A 106 11.05 -8.77 2.23
N LEU A 107 10.48 -8.50 1.05
CA LEU A 107 9.08 -8.19 0.85
C LEU A 107 8.23 -9.42 0.47
N GLY A 108 8.81 -10.62 0.45
CA GLY A 108 8.08 -11.85 0.13
C GLY A 108 7.46 -11.85 -1.27
N PHE A 109 8.09 -11.16 -2.22
CA PHE A 109 7.63 -11.05 -3.61
C PHE A 109 8.14 -12.17 -4.50
N VAL A 110 9.13 -12.96 -4.06
CA VAL A 110 9.74 -14.01 -4.89
C VAL A 110 8.72 -15.09 -5.25
N ASP A 111 8.55 -15.36 -6.55
CA ASP A 111 7.82 -16.52 -7.05
C ASP A 111 8.78 -17.69 -7.27
N GLU A 112 8.80 -18.65 -6.34
CA GLU A 112 9.68 -19.82 -6.40
C GLU A 112 9.29 -20.79 -7.53
N THR A 113 8.10 -20.65 -8.13
CA THR A 113 7.59 -21.54 -9.18
C THR A 113 7.90 -21.04 -10.59
N ALA A 114 8.31 -19.78 -10.73
CA ALA A 114 8.57 -19.14 -12.00
C ALA A 114 9.89 -18.35 -11.96
N LEU A 115 10.88 -18.85 -12.70
CA LEU A 115 12.21 -18.24 -12.83
C LEU A 115 12.12 -16.74 -13.16
N ASN A 116 12.72 -15.91 -12.29
CA ASN A 116 12.82 -14.45 -12.44
C ASN A 116 11.48 -13.71 -12.53
N THR A 117 10.49 -14.14 -11.75
CA THR A 117 9.23 -13.42 -11.62
C THR A 117 8.92 -13.10 -10.17
N LEU A 118 8.30 -11.93 -9.98
CA LEU A 118 7.74 -11.54 -8.70
C LEU A 118 6.25 -11.87 -8.71
N HIS A 119 5.73 -12.36 -7.59
CA HIS A 119 4.31 -12.39 -7.34
C HIS A 119 3.73 -10.98 -7.53
N ARG A 120 2.51 -10.88 -8.10
CA ARG A 120 1.79 -9.61 -8.24
C ARG A 120 1.25 -9.17 -6.88
N THR A 121 2.16 -8.76 -6.01
CA THR A 121 1.90 -8.37 -4.63
C THR A 121 2.00 -6.87 -4.47
N ALA A 122 1.14 -6.28 -3.65
CA ALA A 122 1.30 -4.94 -3.11
C ALA A 122 1.20 -4.96 -1.59
N LEU A 123 1.99 -4.12 -0.94
CA LEU A 123 2.10 -4.00 0.52
C LEU A 123 1.88 -2.56 0.94
N ILE A 124 1.18 -2.38 2.06
CA ILE A 124 1.15 -1.11 2.80
C ILE A 124 2.01 -1.29 4.04
N VAL A 125 2.99 -0.39 4.23
CA VAL A 125 3.91 -0.37 5.37
C VAL A 125 3.67 0.88 6.20
N SER A 126 3.54 0.72 7.52
CA SER A 126 3.34 1.82 8.48
C SER A 126 4.65 2.52 8.85
N PRO A 127 4.61 3.73 9.45
CA PRO A 127 5.78 4.43 9.97
C PRO A 127 6.67 3.58 10.88
N GLU A 128 6.08 2.68 11.66
CA GLU A 128 6.77 1.71 12.54
C GLU A 128 7.43 0.56 11.76
N LYS A 129 7.50 0.66 10.43
CA LYS A 129 8.07 -0.33 9.52
C LYS A 129 7.37 -1.68 9.60
N LYS A 130 6.06 -1.66 9.86
CA LYS A 130 5.23 -2.88 9.94
C LYS A 130 4.31 -3.00 8.74
N ILE A 131 4.09 -4.22 8.30
CA ILE A 131 3.12 -4.52 7.26
C ILE A 131 1.72 -4.32 7.82
N VAL A 132 0.90 -3.57 7.12
CA VAL A 132 -0.48 -3.29 7.50
C VAL A 132 -1.46 -4.05 6.63
N ALA A 133 -1.18 -4.11 5.33
CA ALA A 133 -1.96 -4.89 4.39
C ALA A 133 -1.03 -5.51 3.35
N THR A 134 -1.39 -6.69 2.91
CA THR A 134 -0.79 -7.39 1.77
C THR A 134 -1.90 -7.86 0.86
N VAL A 135 -1.69 -7.73 -0.44
CA VAL A 135 -2.60 -8.28 -1.44
C VAL A 135 -1.79 -8.89 -2.56
N THR A 136 -2.06 -10.16 -2.87
CA THR A 136 -1.41 -10.90 -3.95
C THR A 136 -2.47 -11.32 -4.95
N TYR A 137 -2.33 -10.85 -6.19
CA TYR A 137 -3.21 -11.22 -7.30
C TYR A 137 -2.50 -12.24 -8.19
N PRO A 138 -3.23 -13.06 -8.96
CA PRO A 138 -2.62 -13.79 -10.06
C PRO A 138 -2.10 -12.82 -11.12
N VAL A 139 -1.08 -13.22 -11.89
CA VAL A 139 -0.49 -12.37 -12.93
C VAL A 139 -1.49 -11.93 -14.00
N THR A 140 -2.60 -12.66 -14.16
CA THR A 140 -3.70 -12.41 -15.09
C THR A 140 -4.64 -11.28 -14.68
N ASN A 141 -4.60 -10.81 -13.43
CA ASN A 141 -5.56 -9.85 -12.90
C ASN A 141 -4.85 -8.58 -12.40
N GLY A 142 -5.23 -7.42 -12.95
CA GLY A 142 -4.71 -6.13 -12.49
C GLY A 142 -5.24 -5.74 -11.10
N ARG A 143 -4.40 -5.08 -10.30
CA ARG A 143 -4.73 -4.62 -8.94
C ARG A 143 -5.65 -3.39 -8.96
N ASN A 144 -6.50 -3.30 -7.93
CA ASN A 144 -7.37 -2.16 -7.68
C ASN A 144 -6.66 -1.17 -6.72
N PHE A 145 -5.99 -0.15 -7.25
CA PHE A 145 -5.31 0.86 -6.44
C PHE A 145 -6.23 1.77 -5.61
N PRO A 146 -7.44 2.13 -6.07
CA PRO A 146 -8.44 2.76 -5.20
C PRO A 146 -8.73 1.96 -3.92
N GLU A 147 -8.78 0.63 -4.00
CA GLU A 147 -8.95 -0.22 -2.81
C GLU A 147 -7.73 -0.14 -1.87
N LEU A 148 -6.51 -0.12 -2.42
CA LEU A 148 -5.30 0.06 -1.61
C LEU A 148 -5.27 1.43 -0.91
N LEU A 149 -5.73 2.49 -1.58
CA LEU A 149 -5.89 3.82 -0.97
C LEU A 149 -6.97 3.81 0.13
N ARG A 150 -8.09 3.12 -0.09
CA ARG A 150 -9.16 2.95 0.91
C ARG A 150 -8.65 2.24 2.16
N VAL A 151 -7.90 1.15 1.98
CA VAL A 151 -7.30 0.39 3.08
C VAL A 151 -6.25 1.24 3.83
N LEU A 152 -5.43 2.00 3.12
CA LEU A 152 -4.48 2.95 3.74
C LEU A 152 -5.21 3.96 4.64
N ARG A 153 -6.27 4.60 4.15
CA ARG A 153 -7.06 5.57 4.93
C ARG A 153 -7.71 4.91 6.14
N ALA A 154 -8.27 3.72 5.98
CA ALA A 154 -8.81 2.94 7.10
C ALA A 154 -7.74 2.63 8.15
N ALA A 155 -6.54 2.25 7.73
CA ALA A 155 -5.42 1.96 8.63
C ALA A 155 -4.98 3.21 9.39
N GLN A 156 -4.84 4.35 8.71
CA GLN A 156 -4.47 5.61 9.35
C GLN A 156 -5.52 6.07 10.36
N LEU A 157 -6.81 5.96 10.00
CA LEU A 157 -7.92 6.30 10.88
C LEU A 157 -7.93 5.43 12.14
N THR A 158 -7.80 4.11 11.99
CA THR A 158 -7.83 3.16 13.11
C THR A 158 -6.56 3.17 13.95
N ALA A 159 -5.43 3.62 13.40
CA ALA A 159 -4.22 3.91 14.17
C ALA A 159 -4.36 5.18 15.03
N ALA A 160 -5.01 6.22 14.50
CA ALA A 160 -5.17 7.50 15.19
C ALA A 160 -6.35 7.54 16.17
N LYS A 161 -7.42 6.77 15.90
CA LYS A 161 -8.69 6.85 16.61
C LYS A 161 -9.12 5.46 17.04
N ARG A 162 -9.76 5.37 18.21
CA ARG A 162 -10.24 4.09 18.78
C ARG A 162 -11.56 3.66 18.12
N VAL A 163 -11.50 3.34 16.82
CA VAL A 163 -12.61 2.91 15.96
C VAL A 163 -12.18 1.72 15.09
N ALA A 164 -13.13 1.14 14.37
CA ALA A 164 -12.91 0.16 13.30
C ALA A 164 -13.77 0.51 12.08
N THR A 165 -13.31 0.24 10.87
CA THR A 165 -14.08 0.48 9.65
C THR A 165 -14.97 -0.72 9.31
N PRO A 166 -16.28 -0.55 9.02
CA PRO A 166 -17.15 -1.66 8.63
C PRO A 166 -16.78 -2.23 7.24
N ALA A 167 -17.46 -3.31 6.86
CA ALA A 167 -17.34 -3.89 5.52
C ALA A 167 -17.72 -2.85 4.44
N ALA A 168 -16.94 -2.82 3.35
CA ALA A 168 -17.10 -1.87 2.24
C ALA A 168 -17.04 -0.38 2.62
N TRP A 169 -16.50 -0.04 3.81
CA TRP A 169 -16.36 1.32 4.27
C TRP A 169 -15.59 2.20 3.29
N SER A 170 -16.12 3.38 2.99
CA SER A 170 -15.45 4.46 2.28
C SER A 170 -15.17 5.65 3.19
N ASP A 171 -14.18 6.45 2.84
CA ASP A 171 -13.79 7.63 3.61
C ASP A 171 -14.96 8.63 3.72
N GLY A 172 -15.23 9.08 4.94
CA GLY A 172 -16.39 9.86 5.35
C GLY A 172 -17.56 9.04 5.93
N GLU A 173 -17.59 7.73 5.73
CA GLU A 173 -18.70 6.89 6.20
C GLU A 173 -18.61 6.56 7.70
N PRO A 174 -19.75 6.26 8.35
CA PRO A 174 -19.77 5.86 9.75
C PRO A 174 -18.85 4.68 10.07
N VAL A 175 -18.24 4.74 11.26
CA VAL A 175 -17.31 3.74 11.77
C VAL A 175 -17.86 3.02 12.98
N MET A 176 -17.28 1.86 13.28
CA MET A 176 -17.65 0.99 14.37
C MET A 176 -16.83 1.30 15.63
N LEU A 177 -17.44 1.14 16.80
CA LEU A 177 -16.71 1.18 18.06
C LEU A 177 -16.25 -0.24 18.45
N PRO A 178 -14.99 -0.41 18.89
CA PRO A 178 -14.51 -1.73 19.30
C PRO A 178 -15.28 -2.23 20.53
N PRO A 179 -15.54 -3.54 20.66
CA PRO A 179 -16.23 -4.10 21.82
C PRO A 179 -15.54 -3.80 23.16
N SER A 180 -14.22 -3.58 23.14
CA SER A 180 -13.41 -3.25 24.31
C SER A 180 -13.60 -1.83 24.85
N LEU A 181 -14.32 -0.95 24.13
CA LEU A 181 -14.59 0.42 24.57
C LEU A 181 -15.90 0.45 25.36
N SER A 182 -15.87 0.87 26.63
CA SER A 182 -17.09 0.97 27.44
C SER A 182 -18.09 1.97 26.83
N GLN A 183 -19.38 1.86 27.16
CA GLN A 183 -20.38 2.83 26.67
C GLN A 183 -20.10 4.25 27.17
N ALA A 184 -19.75 4.40 28.45
CA ALA A 184 -19.41 5.69 29.03
C ALA A 184 -18.18 6.33 28.37
N ASP A 185 -17.13 5.53 28.09
CA ASP A 185 -15.95 6.04 27.36
C ASP A 185 -16.29 6.41 25.91
N ALA A 186 -17.13 5.63 25.25
CA ALA A 186 -17.57 5.92 23.89
C ALA A 186 -18.31 7.27 23.82
N GLU A 187 -19.26 7.52 24.72
CA GLU A 187 -20.02 8.78 24.77
C GLU A 187 -19.11 9.96 25.11
N ARG A 188 -18.09 9.75 25.95
CA ARG A 188 -17.08 10.77 26.26
C ARG A 188 -16.16 11.08 25.08
N LEU A 189 -15.71 10.06 24.35
CA LEU A 189 -14.81 10.23 23.20
C LEU A 189 -15.53 10.76 21.97
N TYR A 190 -16.82 10.45 21.80
CA TYR A 190 -17.62 10.80 20.62
C TYR A 190 -18.90 11.53 21.02
N PRO A 191 -18.78 12.78 21.53
CA PRO A 191 -19.93 13.55 22.06
C PRO A 191 -20.96 13.93 20.98
N ALA A 192 -20.60 13.85 19.70
CA ALA A 192 -21.52 14.04 18.57
C ALA A 192 -22.62 12.95 18.48
N GLY A 193 -22.45 11.83 19.18
CA GLY A 193 -23.46 10.79 19.34
C GLY A 193 -22.96 9.40 19.01
N VAL A 194 -23.37 8.43 19.84
CA VAL A 194 -23.11 7.00 19.65
C VAL A 194 -24.42 6.31 19.28
N ARG A 195 -24.48 5.76 18.07
CA ARG A 195 -25.62 4.95 17.63
C ARG A 195 -25.45 3.52 18.11
N VAL A 196 -26.26 3.11 19.07
CA VAL A 196 -26.26 1.75 19.63
C VAL A 196 -27.34 0.91 18.94
N LEU A 197 -26.94 -0.03 18.07
CA LEU A 197 -27.86 -1.00 17.48
C LEU A 197 -27.98 -2.25 18.38
N ARG A 198 -26.84 -2.71 18.90
CA ARG A 198 -26.70 -3.74 19.94
C ARG A 198 -25.48 -3.40 20.79
N PRO A 199 -25.30 -4.00 21.99
CA PRO A 199 -24.12 -3.72 22.83
C PRO A 199 -22.77 -3.87 22.11
N TYR A 200 -22.65 -4.85 21.20
CA TYR A 200 -21.45 -5.06 20.38
C TYR A 200 -21.48 -4.33 19.02
N LEU A 201 -22.64 -3.83 18.59
CA LEU A 201 -22.86 -3.21 17.29
C LEU A 201 -23.17 -1.73 17.49
N ARG A 202 -22.11 -0.96 17.71
CA ARG A 202 -22.16 0.48 17.99
C ARG A 202 -21.40 1.25 16.94
N MET A 203 -21.95 2.38 16.53
CA MET A 203 -21.43 3.20 15.44
C MET A 203 -21.34 4.66 15.85
N VAL A 204 -20.39 5.37 15.25
CA VAL A 204 -20.24 6.83 15.34
C VAL A 204 -20.00 7.38 13.93
N ALA A 205 -20.29 8.67 13.71
CA ALA A 205 -19.79 9.35 12.52
C ALA A 205 -18.25 9.27 12.51
N GLN A 206 -17.62 9.25 11.33
CA GLN A 206 -16.16 9.24 11.24
C GLN A 206 -15.58 10.44 11.99
N PRO A 207 -14.70 10.21 12.98
CA PRO A 207 -14.02 11.30 13.66
C PRO A 207 -13.06 12.00 12.69
N LEU A 208 -12.93 13.33 12.83
CA LEU A 208 -11.94 14.08 12.08
C LEU A 208 -10.51 13.63 12.44
N PRO A 209 -9.57 13.67 11.47
CA PRO A 209 -8.16 13.32 11.68
C PRO A 209 -7.56 13.98 12.92
#